data_AF-A0A936RLP1-F1
#
_entry.id   AF-A0A936RLP1-F1
#
_cell.length_a   1.000
_cell.length_b   1.000
_cell.length_c   1.000
_cell.angle_alpha   90.00
_cell.angle_beta   90.00
_cell.angle_gamma   90.00
#
_symmetry.space_group_name_H-M   'P 1'
#
loop_
_entity.id
_entity.type
_entity.pdbx_description
1 polymer ?
#
loop_
_entity_poly.entity_id
_entity_poly.type
_entity_poly.pdbx_seq_one_letter_code
_entity_poly.pdbx_strand_id
1 'polypeptide(L)'
;MPDTSPSQITLPFAGADERAFSAPRPHARLSRLARSLSRWRERQLVRRALALADAPTLVLDLHAADGQYRPVLAEKPNRVIVTAGSAAGLGALPDGAVDCVVCLRCMDGMGGSGHRLALLHELKRVTRDTAIVSSGGDAGGRDFAAAGFRILGQLDFLPLCSPRRLYVLRKFEL
;
A
#
# COMPACT_ATOMS: atom_id res chain seq x y z
N MET A 1 48.60 6.91 -53.24
CA MET A 1 48.66 7.16 -51.77
C MET A 1 49.31 8.52 -51.58
N PRO A 2 48.91 9.37 -50.61
CA PRO A 2 48.15 9.09 -49.37
C PRO A 2 46.75 9.75 -49.39
N ASP A 3 45.72 9.19 -48.75
CA ASP A 3 45.44 9.00 -47.32
C ASP A 3 45.01 10.30 -46.61
N THR A 4 43.71 10.40 -46.31
CA THR A 4 43.27 11.04 -45.07
C THR A 4 41.92 10.46 -44.67
N SER A 5 41.94 9.49 -43.76
CA SER A 5 40.76 9.07 -43.00
C SER A 5 40.15 10.26 -42.26
N PRO A 6 38.80 10.37 -42.17
CA PRO A 6 38.18 11.04 -41.05
C PRO A 6 37.38 10.04 -40.21
N SER A 7 37.97 9.72 -39.06
CA SER A 7 37.37 9.77 -37.73
C SER A 7 35.95 9.20 -37.53
N GLN A 8 35.90 8.03 -36.90
CA GLN A 8 34.75 7.63 -36.09
C GLN A 8 34.55 8.61 -34.93
N ILE A 9 33.36 9.19 -34.82
CA ILE A 9 32.85 9.82 -33.60
C ILE A 9 31.43 9.30 -33.39
N THR A 10 31.16 8.76 -32.20
CA THR A 10 29.88 8.13 -31.82
C THR A 10 29.03 9.07 -30.94
N LEU A 11 27.69 8.91 -31.09
CA LEU A 11 26.55 9.22 -30.19
C LEU A 11 25.90 10.63 -30.29
N PRO A 12 24.63 10.83 -29.90
CA PRO A 12 23.46 9.92 -29.84
C PRO A 12 22.17 10.48 -30.52
N PHE A 13 21.17 9.60 -30.70
CA PHE A 13 19.71 9.87 -30.77
C PHE A 13 18.99 9.98 -32.14
N ALA A 14 17.86 9.25 -32.17
CA ALA A 14 16.62 9.36 -32.98
C ALA A 14 16.49 8.74 -34.39
N GLY A 15 15.46 7.89 -34.52
CA GLY A 15 14.71 7.61 -35.75
C GLY A 15 14.67 6.12 -36.10
N ALA A 16 13.74 5.32 -35.59
CA ALA A 16 12.44 5.02 -36.24
C ALA A 16 12.63 4.20 -37.54
N ASP A 17 11.98 3.07 -37.80
CA ASP A 17 10.82 2.43 -37.19
C ASP A 17 10.81 1.01 -37.80
N GLU A 18 11.01 -0.03 -36.99
CA GLU A 18 10.96 -1.41 -37.48
C GLU A 18 9.50 -1.82 -37.66
N ARG A 19 9.18 -2.08 -38.94
CA ARG A 19 7.97 -2.72 -39.40
C ARG A 19 7.81 -4.10 -38.74
N ALA A 20 7.16 -4.13 -37.59
CA ALA A 20 6.50 -5.31 -37.06
C ALA A 20 5.04 -4.95 -36.82
N PHE A 21 4.18 -5.26 -37.80
CA PHE A 21 2.74 -5.22 -37.66
C PHE A 21 2.32 -6.26 -36.59
N SER A 22 2.38 -5.84 -35.32
CA SER A 22 1.98 -6.65 -34.18
C SER A 22 0.46 -6.63 -34.11
N ALA A 23 -0.16 -7.76 -34.44
CA ALA A 23 -1.60 -7.93 -34.29
C ALA A 23 -2.04 -7.54 -32.87
N PRO A 24 -3.16 -6.79 -32.69
CA PRO A 24 -3.66 -6.43 -31.38
C PRO A 24 -4.04 -7.71 -30.61
N ARG A 25 -3.25 -8.05 -29.58
CA ARG A 25 -3.50 -9.19 -28.71
C ARG A 25 -4.86 -9.02 -28.00
N PRO A 26 -5.81 -9.97 -28.11
CA PRO A 26 -7.17 -9.83 -27.57
C PRO A 26 -7.22 -9.74 -26.02
N HIS A 27 -6.12 -10.07 -25.35
CA HIS A 27 -6.00 -10.03 -23.87
C HIS A 27 -5.73 -8.62 -23.31
N ALA A 28 -5.42 -7.62 -24.15
CA ALA A 28 -5.13 -6.24 -23.70
C ALA A 28 -6.35 -5.49 -23.16
N ARG A 29 -7.57 -5.81 -23.63
CA ARG A 29 -8.82 -5.22 -23.13
C ARG A 29 -9.25 -5.84 -21.80
N LEU A 30 -9.10 -7.16 -21.66
CA LEU A 30 -9.36 -7.89 -20.42
C LEU A 30 -8.37 -7.48 -19.31
N SER A 31 -7.10 -7.20 -19.62
CA SER A 31 -6.14 -6.72 -18.63
C SER A 31 -6.41 -5.29 -18.14
N ARG A 32 -7.04 -4.42 -18.95
CA ARG A 32 -7.52 -3.09 -18.48
C ARG A 32 -8.73 -3.22 -17.56
N LEU A 33 -9.68 -4.09 -17.89
CA LEU A 33 -10.86 -4.35 -17.07
C LEU A 33 -10.48 -5.04 -15.76
N ALA A 34 -9.59 -6.04 -15.79
CA ALA A 34 -9.07 -6.70 -14.60
C ALA A 34 -8.39 -5.70 -13.64
N ARG A 35 -7.54 -4.80 -14.15
CA ARG A 35 -6.93 -3.74 -13.32
C ARG A 35 -7.94 -2.76 -12.74
N SER A 36 -9.02 -2.46 -13.46
CA SER A 36 -10.10 -1.60 -12.95
C SER A 36 -10.89 -2.31 -11.85
N LEU A 37 -11.23 -3.59 -12.05
CA LEU A 37 -11.98 -4.41 -11.10
C LEU A 37 -11.19 -4.65 -9.82
N SER A 38 -9.89 -4.94 -9.92
CA SER A 38 -9.01 -5.10 -8.76
C SER A 38 -8.95 -3.82 -7.93
N ARG A 39 -8.81 -2.65 -8.57
CA ARG A 39 -8.82 -1.35 -7.86
C ARG A 39 -10.19 -1.00 -7.27
N TRP A 40 -11.28 -1.38 -7.93
CA TRP A 40 -12.61 -1.23 -7.36
C TRP A 40 -12.79 -2.10 -6.11
N ARG A 41 -12.39 -3.38 -6.19
CA ARG A 41 -12.41 -4.33 -5.08
C ARG A 41 -11.57 -3.84 -3.90
N GLU A 42 -10.36 -3.38 -4.17
CA GLU A 42 -9.44 -2.78 -3.20
C GLU A 42 -10.11 -1.66 -2.39
N ARG A 43 -10.73 -0.71 -3.09
CA ARG A 43 -11.44 0.41 -2.47
C ARG A 43 -12.62 -0.06 -1.63
N GLN A 44 -13.38 -1.05 -2.09
CA GLN A 44 -14.48 -1.62 -1.31
C GLN A 44 -14.00 -2.30 -0.02
N LEU A 45 -12.86 -2.99 -0.06
CA LEU A 45 -12.28 -3.62 1.13
C LEU A 45 -11.80 -2.58 2.13
N VAL A 46 -11.18 -1.50 1.66
CA VAL A 46 -10.76 -0.38 2.52
C VAL A 46 -11.97 0.30 3.16
N ARG A 47 -13.07 0.51 2.42
CA ARG A 47 -14.33 1.03 3.00
C ARG A 47 -14.84 0.14 4.12
N ARG A 48 -14.86 -1.18 3.91
CA ARG A 48 -15.27 -2.15 4.93
C ARG A 48 -14.33 -2.15 6.12
N ALA A 49 -13.02 -2.08 5.89
CA ALA A 49 -12.03 -2.01 6.95
C ALA A 49 -12.20 -0.76 7.81
N LEU A 50 -12.44 0.40 7.18
CA LEU A 50 -12.75 1.64 7.88
C LEU A 50 -14.06 1.55 8.66
N ALA A 51 -15.09 0.90 8.11
CA ALA A 51 -16.34 0.68 8.81
C ALA A 51 -16.17 -0.22 10.05
N LEU A 52 -15.33 -1.26 9.96
CA LEU A 52 -14.99 -2.12 11.10
C LEU A 52 -14.12 -1.42 12.15
N ALA A 53 -13.39 -0.38 11.76
CA ALA A 53 -12.59 0.46 12.64
C ALA A 53 -13.40 1.61 13.28
N ASP A 54 -14.73 1.49 13.35
CA ASP A 54 -15.66 2.54 13.83
C ASP A 54 -15.58 3.87 13.05
N ALA A 55 -15.10 3.79 11.81
CA ALA A 55 -15.03 4.87 10.84
C ALA A 55 -14.35 6.15 11.36
N PRO A 56 -13.02 6.08 11.60
CA PRO A 56 -12.23 7.07 12.31
C PRO A 56 -12.20 8.44 11.61
N THR A 57 -12.10 9.49 12.43
CA THR A 57 -12.03 10.90 12.03
C THR A 57 -10.63 11.37 11.71
N LEU A 58 -9.61 10.97 12.48
CA LEU A 58 -8.22 11.32 12.19
C LEU A 58 -7.45 10.09 11.69
N VAL A 59 -7.13 10.08 10.40
CA VAL A 59 -6.52 8.93 9.73
C VAL A 59 -5.14 9.29 9.18
N LEU A 60 -4.13 8.48 9.51
CA LEU A 60 -2.81 8.53 8.90
C LEU A 60 -2.69 7.53 7.75
N ASP A 61 -2.43 8.01 6.54
CA ASP A 61 -2.13 7.18 5.37
C ASP A 61 -0.61 7.01 5.22
N LEU A 62 -0.09 5.82 5.56
CA LEU A 62 1.28 5.42 5.26
C LEU A 62 1.34 4.92 3.81
N HIS A 63 2.24 5.52 3.02
CA HIS A 63 2.38 5.35 1.56
C HIS A 63 1.40 6.19 0.74
N ALA A 64 1.06 7.38 1.24
CA ALA A 64 0.20 8.34 0.53
C ALA A 64 0.70 8.75 -0.87
N ALA A 65 1.99 8.49 -1.20
CA ALA A 65 2.59 8.81 -2.49
C ALA A 65 1.83 8.21 -3.68
N ASP A 66 1.14 7.08 -3.50
CA ASP A 66 0.35 6.44 -4.56
C ASP A 66 -1.01 7.12 -4.79
N GLY A 67 -1.48 7.94 -3.83
CA GLY A 67 -2.76 8.66 -3.88
C GLY A 67 -4.02 7.78 -4.03
N GLN A 68 -3.84 6.46 -4.15
CA GLN A 68 -4.85 5.50 -4.60
C GLN A 68 -6.07 5.45 -3.67
N TYR A 69 -5.83 5.63 -2.37
CA TYR A 69 -6.83 5.50 -1.32
C TYR A 69 -7.41 6.83 -0.86
N ARG A 70 -6.83 7.96 -1.25
CA ARG A 70 -7.35 9.30 -0.90
C ARG A 70 -8.83 9.47 -1.25
N PRO A 71 -9.35 9.00 -2.41
CA PRO A 71 -10.78 9.12 -2.70
C PRO A 71 -11.67 8.39 -1.69
N VAL A 72 -11.23 7.24 -1.18
CA VAL A 72 -11.99 6.46 -0.17
C VAL A 72 -11.85 7.07 1.22
N LEU A 73 -10.66 7.58 1.54
CA LEU A 73 -10.44 8.26 2.80
C LEU A 73 -11.26 9.58 2.85
N ALA A 74 -11.31 10.32 1.75
CA ALA A 74 -12.02 11.60 1.65
C ALA A 74 -13.55 11.47 1.51
N GLU A 75 -14.12 10.26 1.46
CA GLU A 75 -15.57 10.06 1.41
C GLU A 75 -16.31 10.64 2.62
N LYS A 76 -15.63 10.71 3.78
CA LYS A 76 -16.19 11.36 4.96
C LYS A 76 -15.65 12.79 5.05
N PRO A 77 -16.50 13.83 4.94
CA PRO A 77 -16.04 15.22 4.95
C PRO A 77 -15.41 15.63 6.29
N ASN A 78 -15.81 14.97 7.38
CA ASN A 78 -15.27 15.23 8.72
C ASN A 78 -13.97 14.47 9.01
N ARG A 79 -13.39 13.78 8.00
CA ARG A 79 -12.17 13.01 8.18
C ARG A 79 -10.94 13.85 7.82
N VAL A 80 -10.05 14.03 8.80
CA VAL A 80 -8.73 14.61 8.61
C VAL A 80 -7.77 13.52 8.18
N ILE A 81 -7.12 13.70 7.03
CA ILE A 81 -6.18 12.74 6.46
C ILE A 81 -4.77 13.30 6.59
N VAL A 82 -3.96 12.66 7.42
CA VAL A 82 -2.52 12.91 7.54
C VAL A 82 -1.80 11.94 6.62
N THR A 83 -0.75 12.39 5.94
CA THR A 83 -0.01 11.56 4.99
C THR A 83 1.43 11.39 5.43
N ALA A 84 1.92 10.16 5.51
CA ALA A 84 3.32 9.85 5.77
C ALA A 84 3.92 9.05 4.59
N GLY A 85 5.10 9.48 4.14
CA GLY A 85 5.80 8.84 3.03
C GLY A 85 6.51 7.54 3.40
N SER A 86 6.89 7.37 4.67
CA SER A 86 7.60 6.19 5.17
C SER A 86 7.34 5.96 6.65
N ALA A 87 7.68 4.77 7.13
CA ALA A 87 7.65 4.44 8.56
C ALA A 87 8.59 5.34 9.39
N ALA A 88 9.69 5.85 8.81
CA ALA A 88 10.57 6.79 9.50
C ALA A 88 9.86 8.12 9.85
N GLY A 89 8.85 8.51 9.07
CA GLY A 89 8.02 9.69 9.36
C GLY A 89 7.18 9.54 10.63
N LEU A 90 6.98 8.31 11.14
CA LEU A 90 6.26 8.08 12.39
C LEU A 90 7.02 8.60 13.61
N GLY A 91 8.36 8.62 13.56
CA GLY A 91 9.19 9.09 14.67
C GLY A 91 8.97 10.57 15.02
N ALA A 92 8.49 11.38 14.08
CA ALA A 92 8.18 12.79 14.30
C ALA A 92 6.80 13.01 14.94
N LEU A 93 5.95 11.98 15.01
CA LEU A 93 4.62 12.08 15.57
C LEU A 93 4.62 11.73 17.07
N PRO A 94 3.85 12.44 17.91
CA PRO A 94 3.69 12.10 19.31
C PRO A 94 2.96 10.76 19.51
N ASP A 95 3.00 10.24 20.74
CA ASP A 95 2.18 9.09 21.13
C ASP A 95 0.68 9.44 21.00
N GLY A 96 -0.09 8.54 20.41
CA GLY A 96 -1.49 8.76 20.07
C GLY A 96 -1.71 9.99 19.19
N ALA A 97 -0.87 10.25 18.19
CA ALA A 97 -1.09 11.37 17.28
C ALA A 97 -2.37 11.24 16.44
N VAL A 98 -2.80 10.01 16.10
CA VAL A 98 -3.96 9.76 15.23
C VAL A 98 -4.92 8.71 15.78
N ASP A 99 -6.19 8.77 15.39
CA ASP A 99 -7.21 7.78 15.81
C ASP A 99 -6.96 6.43 15.13
N CYS A 100 -6.67 6.48 13.83
CA CYS A 100 -6.42 5.31 13.01
C CYS A 100 -5.22 5.49 12.08
N VAL A 101 -4.42 4.44 11.94
CA VAL A 101 -3.41 4.34 10.88
C VAL A 101 -3.87 3.38 9.78
N VAL A 102 -3.68 3.78 8.53
CA VAL A 102 -3.96 2.99 7.33
C VAL A 102 -2.65 2.69 6.62
N CYS A 103 -2.33 1.41 6.49
CA CYS A 103 -1.06 0.93 5.97
C CYS A 103 -1.30 -0.25 5.01
N LEU A 104 -1.63 0.07 3.76
CA LEU A 104 -2.18 -0.90 2.80
C LEU A 104 -1.12 -1.55 1.90
N ARG A 105 0.15 -1.13 2.00
CA ARG A 105 1.25 -1.59 1.13
C ARG A 105 2.51 -2.05 1.87
N CYS A 106 2.56 -2.02 3.19
CA CYS A 106 3.85 -2.10 3.90
C CYS A 106 4.53 -3.48 3.92
N MET A 107 3.77 -4.58 3.94
CA MET A 107 4.38 -5.87 4.28
C MET A 107 4.86 -6.72 3.11
N ASP A 108 4.55 -6.35 1.87
CA ASP A 108 4.94 -7.20 0.72
C ASP A 108 6.46 -7.17 0.42
N GLY A 109 7.24 -6.33 1.11
CA GLY A 109 8.69 -6.20 0.93
C GLY A 109 9.53 -6.17 2.21
N MET A 110 8.94 -6.30 3.40
CA MET A 110 9.71 -6.30 4.65
C MET A 110 10.29 -7.69 4.93
N GLY A 111 11.61 -7.82 4.77
CA GLY A 111 12.37 -8.99 5.16
C GLY A 111 12.41 -9.15 6.69
N GLY A 112 11.83 -10.24 7.19
CA GLY A 112 11.94 -10.71 8.58
C GLY A 112 10.84 -10.23 9.54
N SER A 113 10.51 -11.07 10.52
CA SER A 113 9.53 -10.78 11.58
C SER A 113 9.92 -9.60 12.47
N GLY A 114 11.22 -9.33 12.65
CA GLY A 114 11.71 -8.23 13.50
C GLY A 114 11.35 -6.82 12.99
N HIS A 115 11.52 -6.55 11.69
CA HIS A 115 11.13 -5.26 11.10
C HIS A 115 9.62 -5.03 11.15
N ARG A 116 8.83 -6.09 10.93
CA ARG A 116 7.38 -6.06 11.04
C ARG A 116 6.94 -5.71 12.46
N LEU A 117 7.53 -6.35 13.46
CA LEU A 117 7.20 -6.08 14.86
C LEU A 117 7.59 -4.65 15.26
N ALA A 118 8.77 -4.17 14.84
CA ALA A 118 9.18 -2.79 15.06
C ALA A 118 8.19 -1.78 14.44
N LEU A 119 7.74 -2.02 13.20
CA LEU A 119 6.70 -1.19 12.59
C LEU A 119 5.40 -1.25 13.40
N LEU A 120 4.95 -2.44 13.82
CA LEU A 120 3.74 -2.57 14.62
C LEU A 120 3.84 -1.82 15.94
N HIS A 121 5.00 -1.82 16.60
CA HIS A 121 5.21 -1.00 17.81
C HIS A 121 5.12 0.50 17.51
N GLU A 122 5.73 0.97 16.42
CA GLU A 122 5.60 2.38 16.00
C GLU A 122 4.16 2.74 15.66
N LEU A 123 3.43 1.84 14.99
CA LEU A 123 2.01 2.01 14.73
C LEU A 123 1.23 2.11 16.04
N LYS A 124 1.48 1.22 17.01
CA LYS A 124 0.80 1.23 18.31
C LYS A 124 1.04 2.51 19.10
N ARG A 125 2.27 3.03 19.02
CA ARG A 125 2.66 4.32 19.60
C ARG A 125 1.86 5.45 18.94
N VAL A 126 1.82 5.50 17.62
CA VAL A 126 1.19 6.62 16.90
C VAL A 126 -0.35 6.55 16.90
N THR A 127 -0.95 5.37 17.01
CA THR A 127 -2.40 5.15 17.04
C THR A 127 -3.00 5.25 18.44
N ARG A 128 -4.17 5.87 18.56
CA ARG A 128 -5.00 5.85 19.77
C ARG A 128 -5.88 4.59 19.87
N ASP A 129 -6.55 4.21 18.78
CA ASP A 129 -7.57 3.15 18.84
C ASP A 129 -7.33 2.04 17.82
N THR A 130 -7.26 2.36 16.52
CA THR A 130 -7.26 1.33 15.47
C THR A 130 -6.12 1.43 14.46
N ALA A 131 -5.77 0.32 13.83
CA ALA A 131 -4.81 0.26 12.74
C ALA A 131 -5.31 -0.70 11.65
N ILE A 132 -5.24 -0.30 10.39
CA ILE A 132 -5.59 -1.11 9.23
C ILE A 132 -4.29 -1.46 8.50
N VAL A 133 -3.93 -2.74 8.47
CA VAL A 133 -2.65 -3.20 7.93
C VAL A 133 -2.87 -4.27 6.86
N SER A 134 -2.12 -4.18 5.76
CA SER A 134 -2.02 -5.24 4.76
C SER A 134 -0.90 -6.19 5.10
N SER A 135 -1.18 -7.49 5.15
CA SER A 135 -0.18 -8.55 5.29
C SER A 135 -0.38 -9.63 4.23
N GLY A 136 0.72 -10.12 3.65
CA GLY A 136 0.73 -11.33 2.84
C GLY A 136 0.76 -12.59 3.72
N GLY A 137 -0.15 -13.53 3.49
CA GLY A 137 -0.13 -14.87 4.10
C GLY A 137 -0.53 -14.98 5.59
N ASP A 138 -0.28 -16.16 6.16
CA ASP A 138 -0.76 -16.62 7.48
C ASP A 138 0.08 -16.14 8.67
N ALA A 139 1.17 -15.42 8.41
CA ALA A 139 2.15 -15.07 9.45
C ALA A 139 1.75 -13.87 10.32
N GLY A 140 0.65 -13.18 10.04
CA GLY A 140 0.32 -11.90 10.71
C GLY A 140 -0.19 -12.04 12.14
N GLY A 141 -0.96 -13.09 12.45
CA GLY A 141 -1.74 -13.16 13.69
C GLY A 141 -0.93 -13.12 14.99
N ARG A 142 0.23 -13.81 15.02
CA ARG A 142 1.09 -13.88 16.22
C ARG A 142 1.80 -12.56 16.50
N ASP A 143 2.30 -11.90 15.46
CA ASP A 143 3.02 -10.63 15.59
C ASP A 143 2.10 -9.49 16.01
N PHE A 144 0.83 -9.50 15.57
CA PHE A 144 -0.16 -8.52 16.01
C PHE A 144 -0.42 -8.61 17.52
N ALA A 145 -0.65 -9.83 18.03
CA ALA A 145 -0.85 -10.04 19.46
C ALA A 145 0.40 -9.64 20.27
N ALA A 146 1.60 -10.02 19.80
CA ALA A 146 2.87 -9.66 20.44
C ALA A 146 3.12 -8.13 20.46
N ALA A 147 2.66 -7.40 19.43
CA ALA A 147 2.71 -5.95 19.40
C ALA A 147 1.66 -5.28 20.30
N GLY A 148 0.67 -6.02 20.80
CA GLY A 148 -0.46 -5.49 21.57
C GLY A 148 -1.61 -4.97 20.70
N PHE A 149 -1.88 -5.66 19.59
CA PHE A 149 -3.08 -5.48 18.78
C PHE A 149 -4.00 -6.69 18.82
N ARG A 150 -5.29 -6.42 18.92
CA ARG A 150 -6.37 -7.41 18.76
C ARG A 150 -6.93 -7.31 17.35
N ILE A 151 -7.15 -8.44 16.70
CA ILE A 151 -7.77 -8.48 15.38
C ILE A 151 -9.28 -8.29 15.54
N LEU A 152 -9.82 -7.21 14.98
CA LEU A 152 -11.27 -6.98 14.87
C LEU A 152 -11.87 -7.68 13.65
N GLY A 153 -11.12 -7.72 12.56
CA GLY A 153 -11.60 -8.31 11.31
C GLY A 153 -10.49 -8.61 10.31
N GLN A 154 -10.78 -9.56 9.42
CA GLN A 154 -9.90 -9.98 8.33
C GLN A 154 -10.68 -9.93 7.02
N LEU A 155 -10.11 -9.26 6.03
CA LEU A 155 -10.75 -8.97 4.74
C LEU A 155 -9.84 -9.47 3.62
N ASP A 156 -10.26 -10.54 2.95
CA ASP A 156 -9.50 -11.15 1.86
C ASP A 156 -9.74 -10.44 0.53
N PHE A 157 -8.64 -10.20 -0.19
CA PHE A 157 -8.69 -9.46 -1.46
C PHE A 157 -9.46 -10.24 -2.53
N LEU A 158 -9.07 -11.50 -2.77
CA LEU A 158 -9.81 -12.55 -3.49
C LEU A 158 -8.99 -13.86 -3.41
N PRO A 159 -9.60 -15.01 -3.07
CA PRO A 159 -8.88 -16.27 -2.81
C PRO A 159 -8.09 -16.84 -4.00
N LEU A 160 -8.27 -16.31 -5.22
CA LEU A 160 -7.64 -16.81 -6.45
C LEU A 160 -6.76 -15.79 -7.17
N CYS A 161 -6.64 -14.55 -6.65
CA CYS A 161 -5.94 -13.47 -7.37
C CYS A 161 -4.77 -12.85 -6.60
N SER A 162 -4.79 -12.87 -5.26
CA SER A 162 -3.68 -12.37 -4.46
C SER A 162 -3.74 -12.93 -3.04
N PRO A 163 -2.63 -13.41 -2.46
CA PRO A 163 -2.56 -13.88 -1.06
C PRO A 163 -2.60 -12.71 -0.04
N ARG A 164 -3.04 -11.53 -0.48
CA ARG A 164 -3.09 -10.31 0.32
C ARG A 164 -4.36 -10.28 1.17
N ARG A 165 -4.19 -10.07 2.47
CA ARG A 165 -5.29 -9.91 3.42
C ARG A 165 -5.14 -8.57 4.13
N LEU A 166 -6.26 -7.88 4.28
CA LEU A 166 -6.38 -6.67 5.10
C LEU A 166 -6.82 -7.07 6.51
N TYR A 167 -6.10 -6.57 7.50
CA TYR A 167 -6.39 -6.80 8.90
C TYR A 167 -6.82 -5.48 9.53
N VAL A 168 -7.94 -5.52 10.24
CA VAL A 168 -8.38 -4.42 11.10
C VAL A 168 -7.96 -4.78 12.52
N LEU A 169 -7.09 -3.95 13.07
CA LEU A 169 -6.47 -4.13 14.36
C LEU A 169 -6.98 -3.06 15.31
N ARG A 170 -7.21 -3.44 16.56
CA ARG A 170 -7.50 -2.51 17.66
C ARG A 170 -6.38 -2.58 18.68
N LYS A 171 -5.90 -1.43 19.12
CA LYS A 171 -4.96 -1.32 20.23
C LYS A 171 -5.64 -1.88 21.48
N PHE A 172 -4.93 -2.74 22.21
CA PHE A 172 -5.35 -3.16 23.54
C PHE A 172 -4.22 -2.89 24.52
N GLU A 173 -4.61 -2.39 25.69
CA GLU A 173 -3.73 -2.27 26.85
C GLU A 173 -3.87 -3.57 27.66
N LEU A 174 -2.73 -4.16 28.02
CA LEU A 174 -2.64 -5.27 28.96
C LEU A 174 -2.49 -4.72 30.37
#